data_AF-A0AA35KVL7-F1
#
_entry.id   AF-A0AA35KVL7-F1
#
_cell.length_a   1.000
_cell.length_b   1.000
_cell.length_c   1.000
_cell.angle_alpha   90.00
_cell.angle_beta   90.00
_cell.angle_gamma   90.00
#
_symmetry.space_group_name_H-M   'P 1'
#
loop_
_entity.id
_entity.type
_entity.pdbx_description
1 polymer ?
#
loop_
_entity_poly.entity_id
_entity_poly.type
_entity_poly.pdbx_seq_one_letter_code
_entity_poly.pdbx_strand_id
1 'polypeptide(L)'
;MPKAAKGKRGAQEKKVIHPYSRKAAQLTKEAHKQERKEKLKNEKAYRLSVVGEKLLWFQSHLDPDKVEYTKKEACELTENYLQRFSDELEQIELRNSIKGRQGRQHSSRETAIKQTMERERQMYEGYGLEIPDIVNCKHLKTFSTWDGDLQKLPNIKMRKISSKDALSSLTKKATVEAEMDLDVAKDAEKQMPADLLSGFAVLMWLNSRKAHYFVLQ
;
A
#
# COMPACT_ATOMS: atom_id res chain seq x y z
N MET A 1 33.46 -47.66 -46.94
CA MET A 1 32.19 -48.19 -46.38
C MET A 1 32.05 -47.69 -44.94
N PRO A 2 30.91 -47.10 -44.52
CA PRO A 2 30.75 -46.70 -43.12
C PRO A 2 30.38 -47.92 -42.26
N LYS A 3 31.02 -48.03 -41.09
CA LYS A 3 30.82 -49.12 -40.12
C LYS A 3 29.42 -49.01 -39.49
N ALA A 4 28.71 -50.14 -39.45
CA ALA A 4 27.36 -50.26 -38.91
C ALA A 4 27.23 -49.71 -37.49
N ALA A 5 26.21 -48.85 -37.27
CA ALA A 5 25.85 -48.36 -35.95
C ALA A 5 25.30 -49.52 -35.10
N LYS A 6 26.05 -49.90 -34.06
CA LYS A 6 25.62 -50.91 -33.09
C LYS A 6 24.36 -50.43 -32.36
N GLY A 7 23.24 -51.07 -32.73
CA GLY A 7 22.14 -51.54 -31.88
C GLY A 7 21.62 -50.60 -30.79
N LYS A 8 20.38 -50.13 -31.00
CA LYS A 8 19.47 -49.65 -29.94
C LYS A 8 19.60 -50.56 -28.71
N ARG A 9 20.18 -50.03 -27.63
CA ARG A 9 20.00 -50.64 -26.30
C ARG A 9 18.58 -50.32 -25.87
N GLY A 10 17.70 -51.29 -26.05
CA GLY A 10 16.36 -51.33 -25.47
C GLY A 10 16.43 -51.07 -23.96
N ALA A 11 15.32 -50.59 -23.41
CA ALA A 11 15.09 -50.23 -22.02
C ALA A 11 15.90 -51.11 -21.04
N GLN A 12 17.12 -50.67 -20.72
CA GLN A 12 17.88 -51.28 -19.64
C GLN A 12 17.30 -50.70 -18.37
N GLU A 13 16.78 -51.58 -17.51
CA GLU A 13 16.46 -51.29 -16.12
C GLU A 13 17.56 -50.37 -15.55
N LYS A 14 17.15 -49.31 -14.85
CA LYS A 14 18.08 -48.29 -14.34
C LYS A 14 19.09 -48.98 -13.42
N LYS A 15 20.25 -49.31 -13.99
CA LYS A 15 21.35 -49.96 -13.28
C LYS A 15 21.69 -49.13 -12.05
N VAL A 16 21.86 -49.80 -10.90
CA VAL A 16 22.30 -49.16 -9.66
C VAL A 16 23.59 -48.39 -9.95
N ILE A 17 23.54 -47.07 -9.80
CA ILE A 17 24.67 -46.18 -10.07
C ILE A 17 25.42 -46.02 -8.76
N HIS A 18 26.72 -46.33 -8.76
CA HIS A 18 27.57 -46.09 -7.60
C HIS A 18 27.61 -44.59 -7.27
N PRO A 19 27.51 -44.17 -5.98
CA PRO A 19 27.41 -42.77 -5.59
C PRO A 19 28.56 -41.89 -6.09
N TYR A 20 29.79 -42.42 -6.17
CA TYR A 20 30.97 -41.70 -6.67
C TYR A 20 31.21 -41.86 -8.19
N SER A 21 30.25 -42.41 -8.95
CA SER A 21 30.37 -42.54 -10.39
C SER A 21 30.22 -41.20 -11.11
N ARG A 22 30.87 -41.04 -12.27
CA ARG A 22 30.66 -39.89 -13.17
C ARG A 22 29.18 -39.67 -13.51
N LYS A 23 28.43 -40.76 -13.68
CA LYS A 23 26.99 -40.70 -13.98
C LYS A 23 26.19 -40.16 -12.79
N ALA A 24 26.55 -40.54 -11.56
CA ALA A 24 25.94 -39.98 -10.35
C ALA A 24 26.24 -38.48 -10.22
N ALA A 25 27.50 -38.08 -10.46
CA ALA A 25 27.91 -36.67 -10.44
C ALA A 25 27.20 -35.80 -11.51
N GLN A 26 26.84 -36.39 -12.66
CA GLN A 26 26.03 -35.70 -13.68
C GLN A 26 24.58 -35.53 -13.21
N LEU A 27 23.97 -36.58 -12.66
CA LEU A 27 22.60 -36.53 -12.14
C LEU A 27 22.46 -35.52 -10.99
N THR A 28 23.43 -35.44 -10.07
CA THR A 28 23.40 -34.46 -8.98
C THR A 28 23.52 -33.03 -9.50
N LYS A 29 24.37 -32.77 -10.51
CA LYS A 29 24.47 -31.46 -11.16
C LYS A 29 23.16 -31.06 -11.85
N GLU A 30 22.54 -31.99 -12.56
CA GLU A 30 21.24 -31.76 -13.21
C GLU A 30 20.14 -31.50 -12.19
N ALA A 31 20.09 -32.28 -11.11
CA ALA A 31 19.14 -32.09 -10.01
C ALA A 31 19.30 -30.70 -9.38
N HIS A 32 20.52 -30.28 -9.03
CA HIS A 32 20.76 -28.94 -8.50
C HIS A 32 20.42 -27.82 -9.49
N LYS A 33 20.62 -28.04 -10.80
CA LYS A 33 20.21 -27.07 -11.82
C LYS A 33 18.68 -26.93 -11.86
N GLN A 34 17.94 -28.03 -11.78
CA GLN A 34 16.49 -28.01 -11.72
C GLN A 34 15.99 -27.37 -10.42
N GLU A 35 16.57 -27.73 -9.28
CA GLU A 35 16.24 -27.16 -7.98
C GLU A 35 16.40 -25.63 -7.99
N ARG A 36 17.52 -25.10 -8.52
CA ARG A 36 17.70 -23.65 -8.66
C ARG A 36 16.66 -23.02 -9.58
N LYS A 37 16.33 -23.68 -10.70
CA LYS A 37 15.32 -23.19 -11.64
C LYS A 37 13.93 -23.15 -11.00
N GLU A 38 13.57 -24.17 -10.23
CA GLU A 38 12.30 -24.25 -9.50
C GLU A 38 12.23 -23.21 -8.38
N LYS A 39 13.31 -23.02 -7.61
CA LYS A 39 13.39 -21.94 -6.60
C LYS A 39 13.10 -20.57 -7.21
N LEU A 40 13.75 -20.23 -8.32
CA LEU A 40 13.53 -18.95 -9.00
C LEU A 40 12.08 -18.79 -9.54
N LYS A 41 11.46 -19.89 -9.98
CA LYS A 41 10.05 -19.88 -10.39
C LYS A 41 9.13 -19.64 -9.20
N ASN A 42 9.38 -20.33 -8.09
CA ASN A 42 8.59 -20.22 -6.87
C ASN A 42 8.73 -18.83 -6.25
N GLU A 43 9.93 -18.24 -6.22
CA GLU A 43 10.14 -16.87 -5.76
C GLU A 43 9.41 -15.83 -6.62
N LYS A 44 9.38 -16.01 -7.95
CA LYS A 44 8.59 -15.15 -8.85
C LYS A 44 7.10 -15.31 -8.61
N ALA A 45 6.62 -16.55 -8.52
CA ALA A 45 5.22 -16.85 -8.26
C ALA A 45 4.78 -16.29 -6.89
N TYR A 46 5.60 -16.44 -5.86
CA TYR A 46 5.34 -15.89 -4.53
C TYR A 46 5.23 -14.37 -4.54
N ARG A 47 6.16 -13.67 -5.20
CA ARG A 47 6.07 -12.21 -5.36
C ARG A 47 4.78 -11.76 -6.05
N LEU A 48 4.35 -12.48 -7.09
CA LEU A 48 3.09 -12.21 -7.78
C LEU A 48 1.88 -12.52 -6.88
N SER A 49 1.93 -13.61 -6.11
CA SER A 49 0.87 -13.98 -5.14
C SER A 49 0.67 -12.88 -4.10
N VAL A 50 1.76 -12.39 -3.49
CA VAL A 50 1.69 -11.33 -2.48
C VAL A 50 1.04 -10.05 -3.04
N VAL A 51 1.37 -9.68 -4.28
CA VAL A 51 0.72 -8.54 -4.95
C VAL A 51 -0.75 -8.84 -5.26
N GLY A 52 -1.06 -10.04 -5.75
CA GLY A 52 -2.43 -10.46 -6.05
C GLY A 52 -3.33 -10.45 -4.81
N GLU A 53 -2.86 -11.03 -3.70
CA GLU A 53 -3.57 -11.04 -2.41
C GLU A 53 -3.84 -9.63 -1.90
N LYS A 54 -2.85 -8.73 -2.00
CA LYS A 54 -3.03 -7.32 -1.68
C LYS A 54 -4.15 -6.70 -2.50
N LEU A 55 -4.16 -6.92 -3.81
CA LEU A 55 -5.17 -6.36 -4.70
C LEU A 55 -6.56 -6.95 -4.46
N LEU A 56 -6.65 -8.25 -4.21
CA LEU A 56 -7.91 -8.91 -3.86
C LEU A 56 -8.51 -8.31 -2.58
N TRP A 57 -7.68 -8.01 -1.58
CA TRP A 57 -8.14 -7.30 -0.38
C TRP A 57 -8.72 -5.94 -0.75
N PHE A 58 -8.03 -5.13 -1.57
CA PHE A 58 -8.58 -3.84 -1.99
C PHE A 58 -9.89 -4.01 -2.76
N GLN A 59 -9.97 -4.98 -3.67
CA GLN A 59 -11.18 -5.24 -4.45
C GLN A 59 -12.38 -5.62 -3.56
N SER A 60 -12.18 -6.44 -2.52
CA SER A 60 -13.26 -6.85 -1.62
C SER A 60 -13.76 -5.73 -0.71
N HIS A 61 -12.97 -4.67 -0.51
CA HIS A 61 -13.30 -3.51 0.30
C HIS A 61 -13.71 -2.29 -0.54
N LEU A 62 -13.88 -2.47 -1.85
CA LEU A 62 -14.46 -1.46 -2.73
C LEU A 62 -15.97 -1.64 -2.84
N ASP A 63 -16.68 -0.52 -2.94
CA ASP A 63 -18.11 -0.49 -3.20
C ASP A 63 -18.33 -0.70 -4.70
N PRO A 64 -19.11 -1.72 -5.10
CA PRO A 64 -19.33 -2.02 -6.52
C PRO A 64 -20.09 -0.91 -7.25
N ASP A 65 -20.88 -0.12 -6.53
CA ASP A 65 -21.74 0.93 -7.10
C ASP A 65 -21.04 2.29 -7.21
N LYS A 66 -19.85 2.43 -6.60
CA LYS A 66 -19.16 3.71 -6.54
C LYS A 66 -18.27 3.92 -7.75
N VAL A 67 -18.45 5.06 -8.43
CA VAL A 67 -17.81 5.35 -9.72
C VAL A 67 -16.48 6.08 -9.55
N GLU A 68 -16.29 6.83 -8.46
CA GLU A 68 -15.09 7.62 -8.19
C GLU A 68 -14.74 7.61 -6.69
N TYR A 69 -13.45 7.51 -6.39
CA TYR A 69 -12.92 7.66 -5.04
C TYR A 69 -12.14 8.97 -4.90
N THR A 70 -12.39 9.67 -3.80
CA THR A 70 -11.58 10.84 -3.46
C THR A 70 -10.23 10.38 -2.90
N LYS A 71 -9.20 11.22 -3.00
CA LYS A 71 -7.88 10.94 -2.38
C LYS A 71 -7.98 10.64 -0.88
N LYS A 72 -8.91 11.29 -0.16
CA LYS A 72 -9.19 11.03 1.27
C LYS A 72 -9.63 9.59 1.50
N GLU A 73 -10.65 9.16 0.77
CA GLU A 73 -11.20 7.80 0.85
C GLU A 73 -10.15 6.75 0.47
N ALA A 74 -9.26 7.07 -0.48
CA ALA A 74 -8.14 6.20 -0.80
C ALA A 74 -7.12 6.09 0.34
N CYS A 75 -6.91 7.16 1.12
CA CYS A 75 -6.10 7.11 2.34
C CYS A 75 -6.80 6.29 3.43
N GLU A 76 -8.10 6.51 3.65
CA GLU A 76 -8.92 5.75 4.62
C GLU A 76 -8.92 4.24 4.31
N LEU A 77 -9.12 3.88 3.04
CA LEU A 77 -9.00 2.48 2.58
C LEU A 77 -7.60 1.91 2.82
N THR A 78 -6.56 2.74 2.64
CA THR A 78 -5.18 2.33 2.91
C THR A 78 -4.94 2.13 4.41
N GLU A 79 -5.52 2.96 5.27
CA GLU A 79 -5.43 2.80 6.72
C GLU A 79 -6.14 1.54 7.20
N ASN A 80 -7.32 1.24 6.64
CA ASN A 80 -8.02 -0.02 6.88
C ASN A 80 -7.17 -1.22 6.45
N TYR A 81 -6.47 -1.14 5.30
CA TYR A 81 -5.55 -2.19 4.86
C TYR A 81 -4.40 -2.41 5.84
N LEU A 82 -3.83 -1.33 6.39
CA LEU A 82 -2.76 -1.41 7.39
C LEU A 82 -3.22 -2.04 8.71
N GLN A 83 -4.52 -1.95 9.01
CA GLN A 83 -5.12 -2.49 10.22
C GLN A 83 -5.69 -3.91 10.05
N ARG A 84 -5.60 -4.53 8.87
CA ARG A 84 -6.19 -5.86 8.57
C ARG A 84 -5.81 -7.01 9.52
N PHE A 85 -4.74 -6.86 10.30
CA PHE A 85 -4.29 -7.86 11.28
C PHE A 85 -4.63 -7.52 12.74
N SER A 86 -5.38 -6.44 13.00
CA SER A 86 -5.79 -6.05 14.36
C SER A 86 -6.48 -7.20 15.07
N ASP A 87 -7.44 -7.82 14.39
CA ASP A 87 -8.30 -8.86 14.96
C ASP A 87 -7.50 -10.14 15.21
N GLU A 88 -6.56 -10.49 14.33
CA GLU A 88 -5.65 -11.63 14.52
C GLU A 88 -4.73 -11.41 15.74
N LEU A 89 -4.19 -10.20 15.90
CA LEU A 89 -3.35 -9.86 17.05
C LEU A 89 -4.14 -9.88 18.36
N GLU A 90 -5.35 -9.33 18.37
CA GLU A 90 -6.24 -9.35 19.54
C GLU A 90 -6.58 -10.80 19.93
N GLN A 91 -6.90 -11.67 18.97
CA GLN A 91 -7.14 -13.08 19.24
C GLN A 91 -5.91 -13.78 19.86
N ILE A 92 -4.70 -13.49 19.36
CA ILE A 92 -3.46 -14.03 19.93
C ILE A 92 -3.26 -13.53 21.36
N GLU A 93 -3.50 -12.24 21.61
CA GLU A 93 -3.38 -11.63 22.94
C GLU A 93 -4.39 -12.25 23.92
N LEU A 94 -5.65 -12.38 23.53
CA LEU A 94 -6.69 -13.03 24.33
C LEU A 94 -6.32 -14.47 24.68
N ARG A 95 -5.87 -15.28 23.70
CA ARG A 95 -5.42 -16.66 23.94
C ARG A 95 -4.25 -16.72 24.92
N ASN A 96 -3.30 -15.79 24.82
CA ASN A 96 -2.15 -15.72 25.71
C ASN A 96 -2.50 -15.14 27.10
N SER A 97 -3.56 -14.33 27.21
CA SER A 97 -4.02 -13.77 28.49
C SER A 97 -4.75 -14.78 29.38
N ILE A 98 -5.20 -15.91 28.82
CA ILE A 98 -5.79 -17.02 29.59
C ILE A 98 -4.69 -17.63 30.45
N LYS A 99 -4.69 -17.25 31.74
CA LYS A 99 -3.68 -17.65 32.71
C LYS A 99 -3.69 -19.17 32.90
N GLY A 100 -2.53 -19.81 32.67
CA GLY A 100 -2.30 -21.24 32.90
C GLY A 100 -0.81 -21.57 32.89
N ARG A 101 -0.45 -22.84 33.12
CA ARG A 101 0.93 -23.35 33.07
C ARG A 101 1.43 -23.59 31.63
N GLN A 102 0.95 -22.83 30.66
CA GLN A 102 1.31 -23.00 29.25
C GLN A 102 2.20 -21.85 28.80
N GLY A 103 3.24 -22.17 28.00
CA GLY A 103 4.11 -21.17 27.39
C GLY A 103 3.37 -20.32 26.36
N ARG A 104 3.94 -19.16 26.01
CA ARG A 104 3.38 -18.22 25.03
C ARG A 104 3.14 -18.92 23.69
N GLN A 105 1.87 -19.02 23.30
CA GLN A 105 1.48 -19.62 22.02
C GLN A 105 1.58 -18.58 20.90
N HIS A 106 1.80 -19.04 19.67
CA HIS A 106 1.83 -18.20 18.45
C HIS A 106 2.87 -17.07 18.41
N SER A 107 3.92 -17.11 19.23
CA SER A 107 4.94 -16.05 19.28
C SER A 107 5.60 -15.77 17.93
N SER A 108 5.86 -16.80 17.11
CA SER A 108 6.49 -16.61 15.79
C SER A 108 5.58 -15.87 14.80
N ARG A 109 4.28 -16.20 14.80
CA ARG A 109 3.27 -15.56 13.95
C ARG A 109 3.04 -14.12 14.38
N GLU A 110 2.91 -13.87 15.68
CA GLU A 110 2.76 -12.53 16.24
C GLU A 110 3.93 -11.61 15.85
N THR A 111 5.17 -12.11 15.96
CA THR A 111 6.36 -11.35 15.54
C THR A 111 6.36 -11.08 14.04
N ALA A 112 6.00 -12.06 13.20
CA ALA A 112 5.95 -11.89 11.75
C ALA A 112 4.90 -10.83 11.33
N ILE A 113 3.73 -10.83 11.96
CA ILE A 113 2.68 -9.83 11.72
C ILE A 113 3.16 -8.44 12.13
N LYS A 114 3.69 -8.29 13.37
CA LYS A 114 4.19 -7.00 13.87
C LYS A 114 5.27 -6.43 12.96
N GLN A 115 6.22 -7.25 12.51
CA GLN A 115 7.25 -6.83 11.56
C GLN A 115 6.67 -6.41 10.20
N THR A 116 5.61 -7.08 9.74
CA THR A 116 4.96 -6.75 8.48
C THR A 116 4.22 -5.42 8.59
N MET A 117 3.43 -5.23 9.64
CA MET A 117 2.72 -3.97 9.91
C MET A 117 3.68 -2.80 10.06
N GLU A 118 4.77 -2.98 10.81
CA GLU A 118 5.80 -1.97 11.00
C GLU A 118 6.42 -1.54 9.64
N ARG A 119 6.79 -2.52 8.81
CA ARG A 119 7.33 -2.24 7.47
C ARG A 119 6.33 -1.50 6.59
N GLU A 120 5.06 -1.90 6.60
CA GLU A 120 4.03 -1.25 5.78
C GLU A 120 3.74 0.18 6.26
N ARG A 121 3.71 0.43 7.57
CA ARG A 121 3.56 1.77 8.16
C ARG A 121 4.71 2.70 7.81
N GLN A 122 5.95 2.22 7.96
CA GLN A 122 7.14 2.97 7.56
C GLN A 122 7.10 3.35 6.07
N MET A 123 6.63 2.45 5.21
CA MET A 123 6.47 2.72 3.78
C MET A 123 5.38 3.78 3.52
N TYR A 124 4.24 3.71 4.21
CA TYR A 124 3.12 4.65 4.06
C TYR A 124 3.49 6.08 4.52
N GLU A 125 4.20 6.21 5.64
CA GLU A 125 4.63 7.50 6.18
C GLU A 125 5.79 8.12 5.38
N GLY A 126 6.72 7.29 4.91
CA GLY A 126 7.92 7.73 4.19
C GLY A 126 7.69 7.99 2.70
N TYR A 127 7.66 6.92 1.90
CA TYR A 127 7.68 6.98 0.43
C TYR A 127 6.30 6.89 -0.22
N GLY A 128 5.31 6.41 0.53
CA GLY A 128 3.97 6.08 0.06
C GLY A 128 3.83 4.59 -0.26
N LEU A 129 2.70 4.03 0.16
CA LEU A 129 2.31 2.66 -0.12
C LEU A 129 1.72 2.56 -1.53
N GLU A 130 2.17 1.59 -2.31
CA GLU A 130 1.68 1.37 -3.68
C GLU A 130 0.34 0.60 -3.66
N ILE A 131 -0.74 1.28 -4.05
CA ILE A 131 -2.11 0.72 -4.10
C ILE A 131 -2.67 0.85 -5.52
N PRO A 132 -3.70 0.08 -5.91
CA PRO A 132 -4.36 0.27 -7.20
C PRO A 132 -4.98 1.67 -7.29
N ASP A 133 -4.91 2.27 -8.48
CA ASP A 133 -5.39 3.63 -8.72
C ASP A 133 -6.92 3.68 -8.77
N ILE A 134 -7.52 3.85 -7.60
CA ILE A 134 -8.98 3.96 -7.42
C ILE A 134 -9.51 5.39 -7.61
N VAL A 135 -8.62 6.39 -7.67
CA VAL A 135 -9.00 7.80 -7.83
C VAL A 135 -9.46 8.08 -9.27
N ASN A 136 -8.91 7.35 -10.24
CA ASN A 136 -9.29 7.49 -11.64
C ASN A 136 -10.41 6.52 -12.02
N CYS A 137 -11.57 7.05 -12.41
CA CYS A 137 -12.71 6.34 -13.00
C CYS A 137 -12.34 5.18 -13.93
N LYS A 138 -11.46 5.45 -14.92
CA LYS A 138 -11.08 4.47 -15.94
C LYS A 138 -10.32 3.29 -15.34
N HIS A 139 -9.42 3.56 -14.40
CA HIS A 139 -8.62 2.53 -13.76
C HIS A 139 -9.45 1.72 -12.77
N LEU A 140 -10.39 2.38 -12.08
CA LEU A 140 -11.34 1.73 -11.18
C LEU A 140 -12.21 0.71 -11.92
N LYS A 141 -12.73 1.02 -13.11
CA LYS A 141 -13.50 0.05 -13.92
C LYS A 141 -12.67 -1.19 -14.29
N THR A 142 -11.43 -0.99 -14.73
CA THR A 142 -10.51 -2.10 -15.03
C THR A 142 -10.20 -2.92 -13.79
N PHE A 143 -10.09 -2.27 -12.62
CA PHE A 143 -9.81 -2.93 -11.36
C PHE A 143 -11.01 -3.68 -10.79
N SER A 144 -12.22 -3.12 -10.91
CA SER A 144 -13.47 -3.74 -10.47
C SER A 144 -13.79 -5.01 -11.28
N THR A 145 -13.58 -4.98 -12.60
CA THR A 145 -13.80 -6.12 -13.52
C THR A 145 -12.66 -7.15 -13.51
N TRP A 146 -11.65 -7.00 -12.65
CA TRP A 146 -10.53 -7.91 -12.61
C TRP A 146 -10.87 -9.18 -11.83
N ASP A 147 -10.75 -10.35 -12.48
CA ASP A 147 -11.15 -11.65 -11.89
C ASP A 147 -10.10 -12.28 -10.94
N GLY A 148 -9.12 -11.50 -10.46
CA GLY A 148 -8.01 -12.04 -9.66
C GLY A 148 -6.89 -12.74 -10.48
N ASP A 149 -6.95 -12.69 -11.81
CA ASP A 149 -5.93 -13.29 -12.68
C ASP A 149 -4.59 -12.55 -12.59
N LEU A 150 -3.57 -13.27 -12.10
CA LEU A 150 -2.21 -12.75 -11.91
C LEU A 150 -1.53 -12.33 -13.24
N GLN A 151 -1.96 -12.86 -14.39
CA GLN A 151 -1.40 -12.45 -15.70
C GLN A 151 -1.83 -11.03 -16.10
N LYS A 152 -2.99 -10.58 -15.60
CA LYS A 152 -3.54 -9.25 -15.89
C LYS A 152 -3.02 -8.16 -14.95
N LEU A 153 -2.19 -8.51 -13.95
CA LEU A 153 -1.58 -7.55 -13.01
C LEU A 153 -0.88 -6.36 -13.69
N PRO A 154 -0.08 -6.54 -14.77
CA PRO A 154 0.58 -5.42 -15.43
C PRO A 154 -0.37 -4.38 -16.04
N ASN A 155 -1.63 -4.77 -16.29
CA ASN A 155 -2.65 -3.86 -16.85
C ASN A 155 -3.26 -2.95 -15.77
N ILE A 156 -3.18 -3.35 -14.49
CA ILE A 156 -3.70 -2.58 -13.37
C ILE A 156 -2.70 -1.45 -13.07
N LYS A 157 -3.20 -0.21 -13.08
CA LYS A 157 -2.39 0.95 -12.74
C LYS A 157 -2.28 1.09 -11.23
N MET A 158 -1.06 1.18 -10.75
CA MET A 158 -0.73 1.40 -9.35
C MET A 158 -0.39 2.87 -9.11
N ARG A 159 -0.73 3.38 -7.93
CA ARG A 159 -0.43 4.74 -7.45
C ARG A 159 0.14 4.65 -6.04
N LYS A 160 1.10 5.51 -5.72
CA LYS A 160 1.63 5.65 -4.37
C LYS A 160 0.76 6.62 -3.59
N ILE A 161 0.32 6.20 -2.41
CA ILE A 161 -0.41 7.05 -1.47
C ILE A 161 0.37 7.12 -0.17
N SER A 162 0.58 8.34 0.33
CA SER A 162 1.22 8.59 1.60
C SER A 162 0.24 9.23 2.59
N SER A 163 0.52 9.10 3.88
CA SER A 163 -0.20 9.81 4.95
C SER A 163 -0.32 11.33 4.69
N LYS A 164 0.68 11.92 4.00
CA LYS A 164 0.65 13.35 3.62
C LYS A 164 -0.47 13.71 2.63
N ASP A 165 -0.92 12.75 1.82
CA ASP A 165 -2.00 12.99 0.84
C ASP A 165 -3.33 13.23 1.55
N ALA A 166 -3.57 12.55 2.67
CA ALA A 166 -4.71 12.83 3.55
C ALA A 166 -4.67 14.27 4.08
N LEU A 167 -3.51 14.73 4.54
CA LEU A 167 -3.33 16.08 5.10
C LEU A 167 -3.44 17.19 4.04
N SER A 168 -2.94 16.97 2.82
CA SER A 168 -3.01 17.95 1.73
C SER A 168 -4.44 18.30 1.30
N SER A 169 -5.40 17.42 1.62
CA SER A 169 -6.81 17.60 1.31
C SER A 169 -7.60 18.26 2.45
N LEU A 170 -6.99 18.45 3.62
CA LEU A 170 -7.49 19.30 4.70
C LEU A 170 -7.09 20.77 4.48
N THR A 171 -5.85 21.03 4.07
CA THR A 171 -5.39 22.40 3.77
C THR A 171 -6.14 23.03 2.61
N LYS A 172 -6.49 22.26 1.57
CA LYS A 172 -7.35 22.75 0.47
C LYS A 172 -8.79 23.02 0.89
N LYS A 173 -9.32 22.32 1.91
CA LYS A 173 -10.65 22.57 2.45
C LYS A 173 -10.65 23.85 3.29
N ALA A 174 -9.61 24.06 4.10
CA ALA A 174 -9.42 25.27 4.89
C ALA A 174 -9.18 26.52 4.02
N THR A 175 -8.49 26.42 2.87
CA THR A 175 -8.35 27.57 1.95
C THR A 175 -9.63 27.88 1.19
N VAL A 176 -10.44 26.88 0.81
CA VAL A 176 -11.73 27.14 0.14
C VAL A 176 -12.74 27.72 1.12
N GLU A 177 -12.76 27.27 2.38
CA GLU A 177 -13.61 27.86 3.44
C GLU A 177 -13.16 29.30 3.79
N ALA A 178 -11.84 29.57 3.84
CA ALA A 178 -11.32 30.92 4.08
C ALA A 178 -11.49 31.89 2.89
N GLU A 179 -11.52 31.39 1.65
CA GLU A 179 -11.77 32.21 0.46
C GLU A 179 -13.26 32.59 0.32
N MET A 180 -14.19 31.72 0.75
CA MET A 180 -15.62 32.03 0.77
C MET A 180 -16.01 33.07 1.82
N ASP A 181 -15.27 33.17 2.94
CA ASP A 181 -15.48 34.18 3.98
C ASP A 181 -14.91 35.57 3.61
N LEU A 182 -14.01 35.66 2.63
CA LEU A 182 -13.46 36.93 2.13
C LEU A 182 -14.32 37.58 1.03
N ASP A 183 -15.16 36.81 0.34
CA ASP A 183 -16.05 37.33 -0.70
C ASP A 183 -17.33 37.96 -0.11
N VAL A 184 -17.80 37.51 1.07
CA VAL A 184 -18.92 38.17 1.79
C VAL A 184 -18.50 39.54 2.35
N ALA A 185 -17.22 39.74 2.67
CA ALA A 185 -16.71 41.00 3.21
C ALA A 185 -16.49 42.10 2.14
N LYS A 186 -16.29 41.74 0.87
CA LYS A 186 -16.05 42.70 -0.22
C LYS A 186 -17.33 43.30 -0.81
N ASP A 187 -18.46 42.63 -0.66
CA ASP A 187 -19.75 43.16 -1.12
C ASP A 187 -20.34 44.23 -0.17
N ALA A 188 -19.89 44.28 1.08
CA ALA A 188 -20.31 45.30 2.06
C ALA A 188 -19.58 46.66 1.91
N GLU A 189 -18.41 46.70 1.26
CA GLU A 189 -17.60 47.93 1.14
C GLU A 189 -18.03 48.83 -0.05
N LYS A 190 -18.81 48.30 -1.00
CA LYS A 190 -19.32 49.08 -2.15
C LYS A 190 -20.51 49.99 -1.83
N GLN A 191 -20.97 50.03 -0.58
CA GLN A 191 -22.16 50.76 -0.17
C GLN A 191 -21.91 51.65 1.06
N MET A 192 -20.75 52.31 1.15
CA MET A 192 -20.53 53.34 2.18
C MET A 192 -20.08 54.68 1.57
N PRO A 193 -20.74 55.80 1.92
CA PRO A 193 -20.38 57.12 1.40
C PRO A 193 -19.02 57.57 1.95
N ALA A 194 -18.27 58.30 1.12
CA ALA A 194 -16.85 58.63 1.30
C ALA A 194 -16.48 59.37 2.61
N ASP A 195 -17.45 59.95 3.30
CA ASP A 195 -17.20 60.78 4.50
C ASP A 195 -16.85 59.96 5.76
N LEU A 196 -17.09 58.64 5.78
CA LEU A 196 -16.79 57.78 6.93
C LEU A 196 -15.46 57.01 6.84
N LEU A 197 -14.83 56.99 5.66
CA LEU A 197 -13.57 56.27 5.43
C LEU A 197 -12.38 56.91 6.18
N SER A 198 -12.43 58.22 6.42
CA SER A 198 -11.39 58.94 7.18
C SER A 198 -11.34 58.50 8.64
N GLY A 199 -12.50 58.34 9.30
CA GLY A 199 -12.57 57.93 10.71
C GLY A 199 -12.13 56.49 10.94
N PHE A 200 -12.49 55.58 10.04
CA PHE A 200 -12.16 54.16 10.16
C PHE A 200 -10.67 53.88 9.92
N ALA A 201 -10.04 54.58 8.97
CA ALA A 201 -8.59 54.49 8.73
C ALA A 201 -7.77 54.98 9.93
N VAL A 202 -8.21 56.06 10.59
CA VAL A 202 -7.57 56.58 11.82
C VAL A 202 -7.73 55.59 12.99
N LEU A 203 -8.90 54.96 13.13
CA LEU A 203 -9.15 53.95 14.17
C LEU A 203 -8.31 52.69 13.97
N MET A 204 -8.18 52.21 12.73
CA MET A 204 -7.31 51.09 12.35
C MET A 204 -5.82 51.41 12.59
N TRP A 205 -5.38 52.62 12.26
CA TRP A 205 -3.99 53.06 12.52
C TRP A 205 -3.70 53.19 14.02
N LEU A 206 -4.65 53.66 14.82
CA LEU A 206 -4.52 53.72 16.28
C LEU A 206 -4.46 52.33 16.91
N ASN A 207 -5.26 51.38 16.40
CA ASN A 207 -5.25 49.99 16.89
C ASN A 207 -3.94 49.27 16.54
N SER A 208 -3.38 49.54 15.37
CA SER A 208 -2.09 48.98 14.96
C SER A 208 -0.91 49.52 15.80
N ARG A 209 -0.99 50.76 16.32
CA ARG A 209 0.02 51.30 17.24
C ARG A 209 -0.08 50.77 18.66
N LYS A 210 -1.28 50.37 19.11
CA LYS A 210 -1.50 49.81 20.47
C LYS A 210 -0.91 48.40 20.63
N ALA A 211 -0.79 47.63 19.55
CA ALA A 211 -0.22 46.29 19.57
C ALA A 211 1.32 46.25 19.81
N HIS A 212 2.03 47.38 19.61
CA HIS A 212 3.49 47.41 19.76
C HIS A 212 3.97 47.66 21.20
N TYR A 213 3.07 47.98 22.13
CA TYR A 213 3.41 48.19 23.55
C TYR A 213 3.24 46.95 24.43
N PHE A 214 2.76 45.82 23.88
CA PHE A 214 2.48 44.60 24.66
C PHE A 214 3.56 43.51 24.54
N VAL A 215 4.72 43.82 23.93
CA VAL A 215 5.85 42.89 23.76
C VAL A 215 7.08 43.28 24.60
N LEU A 216 6.95 44.30 25.47
CA LEU A 216 7.99 44.68 26.44
C LEU A 216 7.38 44.81 27.85
N GLN A 217 6.99 43.67 28.42
CA GLN A 217 6.97 43.45 29.86
C GLN A 217 7.13 41.97 30.19
#